data_AF-A0A0S8AX98-F1
#
_entry.id   AF-A0A0S8AX98-F1
#
_cell.length_a   1.000
_cell.length_b   1.000
_cell.length_c   1.000
_cell.angle_alpha   90.00
_cell.angle_beta   90.00
_cell.angle_gamma   90.00
#
_symmetry.space_group_name_H-M   'P 1'
#
loop_
_entity.id
_entity.type
_entity.pdbx_description
1 polymer ?
#
loop_
_entity_poly.entity_id
_entity_poly.type
_entity_poly.pdbx_seq_one_letter_code
_entity_poly.pdbx_strand_id
1 'polypeptide(L)'
;MIAGSRPPIKLVVYGFSTQEEVFNQRIFPAFEVIWEAKTGRDLIIESVFGPSGTLANQIILGAPADVAIFSNAQHVTWLQVGRQVKQDTQAEIIGCTPMVIVTRPGNPAGIEDFADLAQTGLELLHAEPGQSGAGDWAILAEYGSAYLDSGDRDAAEAQLKAIWNNVKVLGSSARATLSL
;
A
#
# COMPACT_ATOMS: atom_id res chain seq x y z
N MET A 1 -0.65 -10.93 -49.18
CA MET A 1 0.41 -10.87 -48.16
C MET A 1 -0.26 -10.69 -46.81
N ILE A 2 -0.17 -11.68 -45.93
CA ILE A 2 -0.68 -11.53 -44.56
C ILE A 2 0.40 -10.73 -43.85
N ALA A 3 0.15 -9.44 -43.59
CA ALA A 3 1.05 -8.64 -42.76
C ALA A 3 1.14 -9.34 -41.40
N GLY A 4 2.30 -9.87 -41.05
CA GLY A 4 2.50 -10.51 -39.75
C GLY A 4 2.25 -9.48 -38.66
N SER A 5 1.18 -9.66 -37.88
CA SER A 5 0.89 -8.83 -36.72
C SER A 5 2.11 -8.88 -35.79
N ARG A 6 2.66 -7.70 -35.45
CA ARG A 6 3.77 -7.60 -34.51
C ARG A 6 3.31 -8.17 -33.16
N PRO A 7 4.16 -8.90 -32.43
CA PRO A 7 3.76 -9.43 -31.13
C PRO A 7 3.32 -8.29 -30.19
N PRO A 8 2.35 -8.54 -29.30
CA PRO A 8 1.92 -7.56 -28.31
C PRO A 8 3.10 -7.09 -27.45
N ILE A 9 3.08 -5.81 -27.04
CA ILE A 9 3.96 -5.36 -25.97
C ILE A 9 3.47 -5.98 -24.68
N LYS A 10 4.40 -6.48 -23.87
CA LYS A 10 4.11 -6.93 -22.51
C LYS A 10 4.58 -5.87 -21.53
N LEU A 11 3.74 -5.56 -20.54
CA LEU A 11 4.04 -4.66 -19.43
C LEU A 11 3.75 -5.38 -18.11
N VAL A 12 4.74 -5.46 -17.22
CA VAL A 12 4.60 -6.11 -15.91
C VAL A 12 4.46 -5.06 -14.82
N VAL A 13 3.32 -5.04 -14.13
CA VAL A 13 2.97 -4.05 -13.13
C VAL A 13 2.93 -4.67 -11.74
N TYR A 14 3.69 -4.13 -10.81
CA TYR A 14 3.65 -4.50 -9.39
C TYR A 14 2.90 -3.40 -8.62
N GLY A 15 1.71 -3.71 -8.09
CA GLY A 15 0.86 -2.75 -7.40
C GLY A 15 0.55 -3.15 -5.97
N PHE A 16 0.49 -2.23 -5.02
CA PHE A 16 0.06 -2.60 -3.67
C PHE A 16 -1.37 -3.15 -3.65
N SER A 17 -1.68 -4.03 -2.68
CA SER A 17 -3.05 -4.52 -2.39
C SER A 17 -4.01 -3.34 -2.26
N THR A 18 -5.31 -3.44 -2.05
CA THR A 18 -6.25 -2.29 -2.22
C THR A 18 -6.38 -1.74 -3.64
N GLN A 19 -5.31 -1.64 -4.45
CA GLN A 19 -5.41 -1.12 -5.83
C GLN A 19 -5.85 -2.16 -6.87
N GLU A 20 -5.66 -3.45 -6.59
CA GLU A 20 -5.90 -4.54 -7.57
C GLU A 20 -7.25 -4.45 -8.28
N GLU A 21 -8.34 -4.24 -7.54
CA GLU A 21 -9.67 -4.25 -8.12
C GLU A 21 -9.85 -3.10 -9.12
N VAL A 22 -9.52 -1.88 -8.70
CA VAL A 22 -9.63 -0.68 -9.54
C VAL A 22 -8.69 -0.78 -10.74
N PHE A 23 -7.47 -1.27 -10.56
CA PHE A 23 -6.53 -1.39 -11.66
C PHE A 23 -6.97 -2.45 -12.67
N ASN A 24 -7.29 -3.66 -12.22
CA ASN A 24 -7.68 -4.76 -13.12
C ASN A 24 -9.02 -4.49 -13.81
N GLN A 25 -10.00 -3.90 -13.11
CA GLN A 25 -11.34 -3.73 -13.67
C GLN A 25 -11.52 -2.42 -14.46
N ARG A 26 -10.73 -1.38 -14.18
CA ARG A 26 -10.96 -0.03 -14.72
C ARG A 26 -9.73 0.54 -15.41
N ILE A 27 -8.59 0.60 -14.72
CA ILE A 27 -7.40 1.31 -15.24
C ILE A 27 -6.74 0.56 -16.39
N PHE A 28 -6.43 -0.73 -16.21
CA PHE A 28 -5.76 -1.53 -17.24
C PHE A 28 -6.59 -1.64 -18.53
N PRO A 29 -7.90 -1.98 -18.50
CA PRO A 29 -8.70 -2.02 -19.72
C PRO A 29 -8.76 -0.67 -20.43
N ALA A 30 -8.89 0.43 -19.68
CA ALA A 30 -8.89 1.77 -20.27
C ALA A 30 -7.53 2.14 -20.88
N PHE A 31 -6.43 1.76 -20.22
CA PHE A 31 -5.08 2.04 -20.70
C PHE A 31 -4.75 1.24 -21.97
N GLU A 32 -5.15 -0.02 -22.06
CA GLU A 32 -4.99 -0.84 -23.27
C GLU A 32 -5.69 -0.21 -24.48
N VAL A 33 -6.95 0.23 -24.33
CA VAL A 33 -7.68 0.94 -25.39
C VAL A 33 -6.97 2.23 -25.81
N ILE A 34 -6.51 3.03 -24.85
CA ILE A 34 -5.79 4.28 -25.12
C ILE A 34 -4.45 3.99 -25.82
N TRP A 35 -3.77 2.91 -25.43
CA TRP A 35 -2.49 2.52 -26.00
C TRP A 35 -2.62 2.06 -27.45
N GLU A 36 -3.59 1.19 -27.74
CA GLU A 36 -3.86 0.72 -29.11
C GLU A 36 -4.24 1.90 -30.01
N ALA A 37 -5.14 2.78 -29.55
CA ALA A 37 -5.56 3.96 -30.31
C ALA A 37 -4.39 4.92 -30.61
N LYS A 38 -3.43 5.06 -29.70
CA LYS A 38 -2.27 5.95 -29.87
C LYS A 38 -1.14 5.34 -30.69
N THR A 39 -0.93 4.03 -30.59
CA THR A 39 0.29 3.38 -31.10
C THR A 39 0.03 2.41 -32.24
N GLY A 40 -1.22 1.98 -32.43
CA GLY A 40 -1.59 0.90 -33.35
C GLY A 40 -1.01 -0.46 -32.93
N ARG A 41 -0.70 -0.65 -31.65
CA ARG A 41 -0.10 -1.87 -31.11
C ARG A 41 -0.89 -2.43 -29.95
N ASP A 42 -0.99 -3.74 -29.90
CA ASP A 42 -1.54 -4.47 -28.77
C ASP A 42 -0.62 -4.37 -27.54
N LEU A 43 -1.25 -4.32 -26.36
CA LEU A 43 -0.61 -4.33 -25.06
C LEU A 43 -1.21 -5.47 -24.22
N ILE A 44 -0.35 -6.23 -23.56
CA ILE A 44 -0.72 -7.21 -22.54
C ILE A 44 -0.14 -6.73 -21.22
N ILE A 45 -1.01 -6.53 -20.23
CA ILE A 45 -0.60 -6.16 -18.88
C ILE A 45 -0.65 -7.40 -17.99
N GLU A 46 0.50 -7.76 -17.43
CA GLU A 46 0.58 -8.74 -16.35
C GLU A 46 0.76 -7.99 -15.04
N SER A 47 0.00 -8.37 -14.00
CA SER A 47 0.00 -7.64 -12.74
C SER A 47 0.20 -8.56 -11.54
N VAL A 48 0.96 -8.06 -10.57
CA VAL A 48 1.15 -8.69 -9.26
C VAL A 48 0.71 -7.69 -8.20
N PHE A 49 -0.22 -8.11 -7.35
CA PHE A 49 -0.72 -7.29 -6.25
C PHE A 49 -0.42 -7.90 -4.89
N GLY A 50 -0.01 -7.06 -3.93
CA GLY A 50 0.44 -7.55 -2.63
C GLY A 50 0.85 -6.45 -1.64
N PRO A 51 1.39 -6.81 -0.47
CA PRO A 51 1.89 -5.84 0.49
C PRO A 51 3.03 -5.02 -0.12
N SER A 52 2.99 -3.69 0.00
CA SER A 52 3.91 -2.80 -0.72
C SER A 52 5.39 -3.07 -0.41
N GLY A 53 5.74 -3.35 0.85
CA GLY A 53 7.11 -3.68 1.24
C GLY A 53 7.56 -5.04 0.73
N THR A 54 6.66 -6.02 0.72
CA THR A 54 6.90 -7.34 0.12
C THR A 54 7.20 -7.22 -1.38
N LEU A 55 6.41 -6.44 -2.13
CA LEU A 55 6.64 -6.22 -3.56
C LEU A 55 7.96 -5.50 -3.82
N ALA A 56 8.30 -4.48 -3.02
CA ALA A 56 9.58 -3.79 -3.12
C ALA A 56 10.75 -4.77 -2.93
N ASN A 57 10.69 -5.62 -1.90
CA ASN A 57 11.70 -6.66 -1.67
C ASN A 57 11.78 -7.68 -2.82
N GLN A 58 10.66 -8.12 -3.39
CA GLN A 58 10.66 -9.01 -4.55
C GLN A 58 11.38 -8.38 -5.75
N ILE A 59 11.13 -7.10 -6.02
CA ILE A 59 11.81 -6.36 -7.10
C ILE A 59 13.31 -6.21 -6.81
N ILE A 60 13.68 -5.91 -5.57
CA ILE A 60 15.10 -5.87 -5.14
C ILE A 60 15.80 -7.21 -5.39
N LEU A 61 15.09 -8.32 -5.19
CA LEU A 61 15.56 -9.69 -5.44
C LEU A 61 15.50 -10.12 -6.92
N GLY A 62 15.10 -9.23 -7.83
CA GLY A 62 15.15 -9.45 -9.28
C GLY A 62 13.82 -9.83 -9.94
N ALA A 63 12.69 -9.59 -9.28
CA ALA A 63 11.39 -9.73 -9.93
C ALA A 63 11.25 -8.73 -11.11
N PRO A 64 10.71 -9.15 -12.26
CA PRO A 64 10.75 -8.36 -13.49
C PRO A 64 9.61 -7.34 -13.56
N ALA A 65 9.69 -6.26 -12.79
CA ALA A 65 8.71 -5.17 -12.80
C ALA A 65 9.11 -4.06 -13.80
N ASP A 66 8.20 -3.71 -14.71
CA ASP A 66 8.34 -2.53 -15.57
C ASP A 66 7.80 -1.27 -14.89
N VAL A 67 6.71 -1.43 -14.13
CA VAL A 67 6.07 -0.35 -13.36
C VAL A 67 5.81 -0.83 -11.94
N ALA A 68 6.19 -0.03 -10.96
CA ALA A 68 5.92 -0.29 -9.55
C ALA A 68 5.04 0.83 -8.97
N ILE A 69 3.94 0.44 -8.33
CA ILE A 69 2.97 1.33 -7.70
C ILE A 69 2.91 0.92 -6.23
N PHE A 70 3.51 1.74 -5.38
CA PHE A 70 3.65 1.47 -3.96
C PHE A 70 2.72 2.34 -3.11
N SER A 71 2.48 1.90 -1.88
CA SER A 71 1.66 2.66 -0.92
C SER A 71 2.44 3.75 -0.16
N ASN A 72 3.76 3.79 -0.31
CA ASN A 72 4.66 4.74 0.36
C ASN A 72 5.85 5.05 -0.57
N ALA A 73 6.24 6.33 -0.67
CA ALA A 73 7.44 6.78 -1.38
C ALA A 73 8.73 6.14 -0.86
N GLN A 74 8.79 5.75 0.41
CA GLN A 74 9.94 5.06 0.99
C GLN A 74 10.28 3.74 0.28
N HIS A 75 9.28 3.04 -0.27
CA HIS A 75 9.54 1.83 -1.07
C HIS A 75 10.26 2.13 -2.39
N VAL A 76 10.11 3.34 -2.95
CA VAL A 76 10.93 3.81 -4.07
C VAL A 76 12.38 4.03 -3.62
N THR A 77 12.59 4.58 -2.43
CA THR A 77 13.94 4.68 -1.82
C THR A 77 14.57 3.30 -1.63
N TRP A 78 13.81 2.29 -1.22
CA TRP A 78 14.32 0.92 -1.12
C TRP A 78 14.81 0.38 -2.48
N LEU A 79 14.05 0.64 -3.56
CA LEU A 79 14.49 0.27 -4.91
C LEU A 79 15.76 1.01 -5.34
N GLN A 80 15.95 2.27 -4.93
CA GLN A 80 17.20 3.00 -5.19
C GLN A 80 18.38 2.34 -4.47
N VAL A 81 18.22 2.01 -3.18
CA VAL A 81 19.25 1.31 -2.39
C VAL A 81 19.57 -0.06 -3.01
N GLY A 82 18.54 -0.80 -3.43
CA GLY A 82 18.66 -2.06 -4.17
C GLY A 82 19.12 -1.92 -5.62
N ARG A 83 19.37 -0.69 -6.10
CA ARG A 83 19.82 -0.35 -7.47
C ARG A 83 18.90 -0.86 -8.58
N GLN A 84 17.61 -1.03 -8.29
CA GLN A 84 16.59 -1.45 -9.27
C GLN A 84 16.00 -0.25 -10.04
N VAL A 85 16.23 0.96 -9.56
CA VAL A 85 15.90 2.21 -10.26
C VAL A 85 17.11 3.16 -10.22
N LYS A 86 17.09 4.21 -11.05
CA LYS A 86 18.13 5.24 -11.01
C LYS A 86 18.11 5.97 -9.66
N GLN A 87 19.26 6.42 -9.18
CA GLN A 87 19.38 7.08 -7.87
C GLN A 87 18.62 8.40 -7.78
N ASP A 88 18.40 9.07 -8.91
CA ASP A 88 17.65 10.32 -9.03
C ASP A 88 16.14 10.11 -9.24
N THR A 89 15.68 8.85 -9.34
CA THR A 89 14.26 8.51 -9.53
C THR A 89 13.44 9.08 -8.39
N GLN A 90 12.56 10.04 -8.67
CA GLN A 90 11.62 10.57 -7.70
C GLN A 90 10.34 9.75 -7.69
N ALA A 91 9.75 9.55 -6.51
CA ALA A 91 8.41 8.99 -6.41
C ALA A 91 7.39 10.01 -6.95
N GLU A 92 6.56 9.59 -7.89
CA GLU A 92 5.41 10.38 -8.34
C GLU A 92 4.19 10.04 -7.47
N ILE A 93 3.62 11.05 -6.81
CA ILE A 93 2.44 10.86 -5.96
C ILE A 93 1.18 11.04 -6.80
N ILE A 94 0.49 9.93 -7.04
CA ILE A 94 -0.72 9.88 -7.87
C ILE A 94 -2.02 9.86 -7.04
N GLY A 95 -1.91 9.88 -5.71
CA GLY A 95 -3.06 9.93 -4.80
C GLY A 95 -2.64 10.00 -3.33
N CYS A 96 -3.51 10.58 -2.51
CA CYS A 96 -3.37 10.65 -1.06
C CYS A 96 -4.67 10.21 -0.40
N THR A 97 -4.60 9.34 0.59
CA THR A 97 -5.76 8.84 1.34
C THR A 97 -5.52 9.01 2.84
N PRO A 98 -6.49 9.46 3.63
CA PRO A 98 -6.33 9.53 5.08
C PRO A 98 -6.29 8.13 5.69
N MET A 99 -5.66 8.01 6.85
CA MET A 99 -5.85 6.84 7.71
C MET A 99 -7.13 7.01 8.53
N VAL A 100 -7.93 5.96 8.62
CA VAL A 100 -9.21 5.96 9.33
C VAL A 100 -9.34 4.71 10.19
N ILE A 101 -10.11 4.83 11.26
CA ILE A 101 -10.47 3.70 12.11
C ILE A 101 -11.75 3.07 11.55
N VAL A 102 -11.74 1.75 11.37
CA VAL A 102 -12.91 0.99 10.95
C VAL A 102 -13.39 0.15 12.13
N THR A 103 -14.64 0.36 12.54
CA THR A 103 -15.26 -0.39 13.64
C THR A 103 -16.30 -1.38 13.12
N ARG A 104 -16.73 -2.30 13.99
CA ARG A 104 -17.95 -3.08 13.75
C ARG A 104 -19.17 -2.14 13.66
N PRO A 105 -20.27 -2.57 13.00
CA PRO A 105 -21.48 -1.78 12.89
C PRO A 105 -21.98 -1.29 14.27
N GLY A 106 -22.34 -0.01 14.34
CA GLY A 106 -22.83 0.63 15.57
C GLY A 106 -21.75 1.11 16.55
N ASN A 107 -20.46 0.92 16.25
CA ASN A 107 -19.33 1.34 17.09
C ASN A 107 -19.51 0.92 18.57
N PRO A 108 -19.57 -0.40 18.86
CA PRO A 108 -19.93 -0.89 20.19
C PRO A 108 -18.93 -0.50 21.28
N ALA A 109 -17.70 -0.16 20.91
CA ALA A 109 -16.65 0.28 21.82
C ALA A 109 -16.54 1.81 21.94
N GLY A 110 -17.40 2.58 21.25
CA GLY A 110 -17.38 4.05 21.34
C GLY A 110 -16.06 4.67 20.91
N ILE A 111 -15.42 4.12 19.88
CA ILE A 111 -14.15 4.61 19.34
C ILE A 111 -14.39 5.85 18.50
N GLU A 112 -13.84 6.98 18.91
CA GLU A 112 -13.95 8.25 18.19
C GLU A 112 -12.60 8.73 17.65
N ASP A 113 -11.50 8.36 18.31
CA ASP A 113 -10.14 8.74 17.90
C ASP A 113 -9.11 7.62 18.17
N PHE A 114 -7.88 7.81 17.71
CA PHE A 114 -6.78 6.84 17.88
C PHE A 114 -6.44 6.57 19.35
N ALA A 115 -6.59 7.57 20.23
CA ALA A 115 -6.37 7.39 21.67
C ALA A 115 -7.32 6.33 22.28
N ASP A 116 -8.53 6.19 21.75
CA ASP A 116 -9.51 5.20 22.23
C ASP A 116 -9.08 3.77 21.92
N LEU A 117 -8.19 3.56 20.95
CA LEU A 117 -7.64 2.23 20.65
C LEU A 117 -6.79 1.68 21.82
N ALA A 118 -6.39 2.52 22.78
CA ALA A 118 -5.71 2.10 24.00
C ALA A 118 -6.65 1.59 25.11
N GLN A 119 -7.98 1.66 24.94
CA GLN A 119 -8.93 1.18 25.94
C GLN A 119 -8.70 -0.30 26.26
N THR A 120 -8.77 -0.67 27.55
CA THR A 120 -8.52 -2.05 27.98
C THR A 120 -9.62 -2.99 27.47
N GLY A 121 -9.22 -4.16 26.98
CA GLY A 121 -10.15 -5.21 26.52
C GLY A 121 -10.52 -5.12 25.04
N LEU A 122 -9.95 -4.16 24.30
CA LEU A 122 -10.06 -4.15 22.85
C LEU A 122 -9.20 -5.24 22.21
N GLU A 123 -9.69 -5.77 21.10
CA GLU A 123 -8.96 -6.68 20.21
C GLU A 123 -8.81 -6.01 18.86
N LEU A 124 -7.61 -5.48 18.59
CA LEU A 124 -7.32 -4.74 17.37
C LEU A 124 -6.73 -5.66 16.31
N LEU A 125 -7.18 -5.44 15.07
CA LEU A 125 -6.58 -5.99 13.87
C LEU A 125 -5.76 -4.89 13.22
N HIS A 126 -4.49 -5.19 12.94
CA HIS A 126 -3.57 -4.25 12.32
C HIS A 126 -2.89 -4.92 11.12
N ALA A 127 -2.42 -4.16 10.14
CA ALA A 127 -1.61 -4.72 9.06
C ALA A 127 -0.14 -4.78 9.51
N GLU A 128 0.60 -5.83 9.14
CA GLU A 128 2.02 -5.99 9.50
C GLU A 128 2.86 -4.81 8.95
N PRO A 129 3.37 -3.90 9.80
CA PRO A 129 4.06 -2.68 9.35
C PRO A 129 5.34 -2.98 8.59
N GLY A 130 6.04 -4.08 8.91
CA GLY A 130 7.27 -4.46 8.22
C GLY A 130 7.05 -4.92 6.77
N GLN A 131 5.81 -5.23 6.38
CA GLN A 131 5.47 -5.77 5.06
C GLN A 131 4.46 -4.88 4.30
N SER A 132 3.52 -4.28 5.03
CA SER A 132 2.40 -3.51 4.51
C SER A 132 2.62 -2.04 4.79
N GLY A 133 2.69 -1.21 3.73
CA GLY A 133 2.78 0.23 3.95
C GLY A 133 1.52 0.84 4.58
N ALA A 134 0.36 0.17 4.55
CA ALA A 134 -0.79 0.60 5.35
C ALA A 134 -0.55 0.40 6.86
N GLY A 135 0.18 -0.66 7.24
CA GLY A 135 0.59 -0.86 8.63
C GLY A 135 1.59 0.19 9.08
N ASP A 136 2.55 0.54 8.21
CA ASP A 136 3.49 1.64 8.45
C ASP A 136 2.76 2.98 8.63
N TRP A 137 1.83 3.33 7.72
CA TRP A 137 1.01 4.53 7.86
C TRP A 137 0.11 4.53 9.10
N ALA A 138 -0.40 3.37 9.52
CA ALA A 138 -1.23 3.26 10.71
C ALA A 138 -0.43 3.53 11.99
N ILE A 139 0.79 3.00 12.13
CA ILE A 139 1.70 3.38 13.23
C ILE A 139 1.93 4.89 13.25
N LEU A 140 2.17 5.50 12.09
CA LEU A 140 2.40 6.94 12.02
C LEU A 140 1.15 7.75 12.39
N ALA A 141 -0.05 7.26 12.12
CA ALA A 141 -1.29 7.91 12.53
C ALA A 141 -1.55 7.75 14.04
N GLU A 142 -1.32 6.56 14.58
CA GLU A 142 -1.46 6.24 16.01
C GLU A 142 -0.49 7.05 16.87
N TYR A 143 0.77 7.14 16.46
CA TYR A 143 1.77 8.00 17.09
C TYR A 143 1.48 9.49 16.83
N GLY A 144 1.21 9.82 15.57
CA GLY A 144 1.08 11.18 15.08
C GLY A 144 -0.10 11.92 15.71
N SER A 145 -1.22 11.25 15.97
CA SER A 145 -2.38 11.86 16.65
C SER A 145 -1.99 12.48 17.99
N ALA A 146 -1.28 11.73 18.85
CA ALA A 146 -0.80 12.28 20.13
C ALA A 146 0.32 13.31 19.97
N TYR A 147 1.26 13.07 19.04
CA TYR A 147 2.40 13.97 18.85
C TYR A 147 1.99 15.32 18.26
N LEU A 148 1.07 15.35 17.29
CA LEU A 148 0.65 16.59 16.64
C LEU A 148 -0.12 17.51 17.60
N ASP A 149 -0.83 16.94 18.56
CA ASP A 149 -1.56 17.71 19.57
C ASP A 149 -0.65 18.33 20.63
N SER A 150 0.38 17.60 21.06
CA SER A 150 1.18 17.95 22.23
C SER A 150 2.61 18.39 21.94
N GLY A 151 3.18 17.98 20.79
CA GLY A 151 4.62 18.03 20.52
C GLY A 151 5.46 17.10 21.41
N ASP A 152 4.82 16.28 22.25
CA ASP A 152 5.48 15.42 23.22
C ASP A 152 5.70 14.02 22.64
N ARG A 153 6.97 13.66 22.47
CA ARG A 153 7.36 12.36 21.93
C ARG A 153 7.10 11.22 22.91
N ASP A 154 7.29 11.45 24.20
CA ASP A 154 7.13 10.41 25.23
C ASP A 154 5.66 10.06 25.37
N ALA A 155 4.77 11.06 25.32
CA ALA A 155 3.33 10.85 25.31
C ALA A 155 2.87 10.07 24.07
N ALA A 156 3.37 10.43 22.88
CA ALA A 156 3.04 9.75 21.63
C ALA A 156 3.54 8.30 21.60
N GLU A 157 4.75 8.04 22.12
CA GLU A 157 5.25 6.68 22.29
C GLU A 157 4.42 5.88 23.29
N ALA A 158 3.98 6.49 24.38
CA ALA A 158 3.16 5.84 25.39
C ALA A 158 1.80 5.43 24.82
N GLN A 159 1.15 6.32 24.06
CA GLN A 159 -0.10 6.01 23.36
C GLN A 159 0.11 4.85 22.38
N LEU A 160 1.13 4.92 21.52
CA LEU A 160 1.41 3.86 20.55
C LEU A 160 1.62 2.51 21.25
N LYS A 161 2.41 2.46 22.34
CA LYS A 161 2.63 1.25 23.13
C LYS A 161 1.32 0.71 23.72
N ALA A 162 0.46 1.59 24.22
CA ALA A 162 -0.84 1.20 24.79
C ALA A 162 -1.78 0.61 23.74
N ILE A 163 -1.86 1.23 22.55
CA ILE A 163 -2.62 0.72 21.40
C ILE A 163 -2.09 -0.66 20.99
N TRP A 164 -0.77 -0.81 20.87
CA TRP A 164 -0.15 -2.06 20.42
C TRP A 164 -0.30 -3.22 21.41
N ASN A 165 -0.53 -2.96 22.70
CA ASN A 165 -0.91 -4.01 23.65
C ASN A 165 -2.28 -4.65 23.32
N ASN A 166 -3.15 -3.92 22.63
CA ASN A 166 -4.46 -4.39 22.19
C ASN A 166 -4.43 -5.04 20.79
N VAL A 167 -3.33 -4.95 20.05
CA VAL A 167 -3.18 -5.64 18.75
C VAL A 167 -3.05 -7.14 18.97
N LYS A 168 -4.02 -7.90 18.43
CA LYS A 168 -4.07 -9.37 18.56
C LYS A 168 -3.76 -10.08 17.26
N VAL A 169 -4.03 -9.43 16.14
CA VAL A 169 -3.91 -10.04 14.81
C VAL A 169 -3.19 -9.08 13.88
N LEU A 170 -2.17 -9.60 13.19
CA LEU A 170 -1.43 -8.90 12.15
C LEU A 170 -1.76 -9.54 10.79
N GLY A 171 -2.50 -8.82 9.96
CA GLY A 171 -2.75 -9.20 8.57
C GLY A 171 -1.55 -8.86 7.69
N SER A 172 -1.23 -9.72 6.72
CA SER A 172 -0.06 -9.53 5.84
C SER A 172 -0.14 -8.29 4.93
N SER A 173 -1.35 -7.79 4.67
CA SER A 173 -1.63 -6.58 3.89
C SER A 173 -2.88 -5.90 4.40
N ALA A 174 -3.09 -4.62 4.03
CA ALA A 174 -4.33 -3.91 4.33
C ALA A 174 -5.59 -4.70 3.94
N ARG A 175 -5.59 -5.28 2.73
CA ARG A 175 -6.75 -6.07 2.26
C ARG A 175 -6.95 -7.33 3.08
N ALA A 176 -5.86 -8.05 3.38
CA ALA A 176 -5.95 -9.26 4.19
C ALA A 176 -6.50 -8.93 5.59
N THR A 177 -6.03 -7.84 6.22
CA THR A 177 -6.52 -7.38 7.53
C THR A 177 -8.02 -7.11 7.54
N LEU A 178 -8.58 -6.53 6.48
CA LEU A 178 -10.02 -6.23 6.37
C LEU A 178 -10.92 -7.48 6.21
N SER A 179 -10.33 -8.66 6.01
CA SER A 179 -11.06 -9.92 5.80
C SER A 179 -10.95 -10.91 6.97
N LEU A 180 -10.24 -10.53 8.04
CA LEU A 180 -10.07 -11.32 9.27
C LEU A 180 -11.21 -11.04 10.27
#